data_AF-A0A947YVL2-F1
#
_entry.id   AF-A0A947YVL2-F1
#
_cell.length_a   1.000
_cell.length_b   1.000
_cell.length_c   1.000
_cell.angle_alpha   90.00
_cell.angle_beta   90.00
_cell.angle_gamma   90.00
#
_symmetry.space_group_name_H-M   'P 1'
#
loop_
_entity.id
_entity.type
_entity.pdbx_description
1 polymer ?
#
loop_
_entity_poly.entity_id
_entity_poly.type
_entity_poly.pdbx_seq_one_letter_code
_entity_poly.pdbx_strand_id
1 'polypeptide(L)'
;MKRLLLLPVIFAAVACASGSTTETNNTNNTGNGGFGDICTKDSDCDSNYCILWVSDFKMHCSEVCSTQNCPAGHSCRPYSRDNAEVSICFPDVSGFQCAECATDTQCGNYSDRCMVFGETNVCLSDCSIGADCPSGYQCQSMTSVAGYSGNFCIPETGGCDCTAASVGLTVACENSNAYGTCTGVKQCLGDAGWSQCNAAEPAEEVCDTVDNNCNGQVDEGFLGTEGHCEQCNTPCPGTGIEGTTTSCDGACVMTCSANYYDADSRDDTGCECKDDTQAGTTVSTAANLGSGDDCDFAITASNLKIPVDEFKIGGTDYFKFNYENNWDPTCWSYPYVSLSVPASGIKLRMCAGTGTTESSWTRCVTVSPGQTQEIDLEAIGPGNGDSETFYLKVLSDPTNTPGPNCSNYSITIGDD
;
A
#
# COMPACT_ATOMS: atom_id res chain seq x y z
N MET A 1 45.85 15.09 6.28
CA MET A 1 46.59 15.47 7.50
C MET A 1 45.59 15.89 8.58
N LYS A 2 45.30 15.02 9.55
CA LYS A 2 44.76 15.39 10.86
C LYS A 2 45.17 14.26 11.81
N ARG A 3 45.97 14.61 12.82
CA ARG A 3 46.75 13.71 13.68
C ARG A 3 45.83 13.02 14.68
N LEU A 4 45.89 11.70 14.71
CA LEU A 4 45.33 10.83 15.75
C LEU A 4 46.28 10.88 16.96
N LEU A 5 45.81 11.38 18.11
CA LEU A 5 46.54 11.38 19.38
C LEU A 5 46.13 10.13 20.16
N LEU A 6 46.99 9.11 20.16
CA LEU A 6 46.97 8.02 21.15
C LEU A 6 47.62 8.51 22.45
N LEU A 7 46.90 8.46 23.57
CA LEU A 7 47.50 8.50 24.90
C LEU A 7 47.73 7.07 25.42
N PRO A 8 48.87 6.78 26.07
CA PRO A 8 49.16 5.46 26.62
C PRO A 8 48.52 5.28 28.01
N VAL A 9 47.85 4.15 28.23
CA VAL A 9 47.42 3.70 29.56
C VAL A 9 48.65 3.11 30.27
N ILE A 10 49.10 3.78 31.33
CA ILE A 10 50.17 3.31 32.22
C ILE A 10 49.55 2.34 33.22
N PHE A 11 49.92 1.06 33.13
CA PHE A 11 49.65 0.07 34.17
C PHE A 11 50.59 0.33 35.36
N ALA A 12 50.06 0.85 36.46
CA ALA A 12 50.76 0.88 37.74
C ALA A 12 50.48 -0.43 38.49
N ALA A 13 51.46 -1.34 38.48
CA ALA A 13 51.46 -2.49 39.37
C ALA A 13 51.72 -2.02 40.81
N VAL A 14 50.69 -2.09 41.66
CA VAL A 14 50.85 -1.91 43.11
C VAL A 14 51.35 -3.22 43.70
N ALA A 15 52.60 -3.21 44.16
CA ALA A 15 53.20 -4.30 44.92
C ALA A 15 52.54 -4.39 46.30
N CYS A 16 52.07 -5.60 46.67
CA CYS A 16 51.74 -5.94 48.06
C CYS A 16 53.01 -5.87 48.91
N ALA A 17 53.16 -4.80 49.69
CA ALA A 17 54.08 -4.78 50.81
C ALA A 17 53.38 -5.39 52.02
N SER A 18 53.89 -6.54 52.48
CA SER A 18 53.56 -7.13 53.78
C SER A 18 54.11 -6.24 54.90
N GLY A 19 53.36 -5.19 55.22
CA GLY A 19 53.56 -4.36 56.41
C GLY A 19 52.63 -4.84 57.51
N SER A 20 53.20 -5.53 58.50
CA SER A 20 52.57 -5.72 59.81
C SER A 20 52.30 -4.34 60.40
N THR A 21 51.06 -3.87 60.28
CA THR A 21 50.54 -2.81 61.14
C THR A 21 49.67 -3.49 62.17
N THR A 22 50.09 -3.33 63.42
CA THR A 22 49.32 -3.71 64.59
C THR A 22 48.04 -2.88 64.54
N GLU A 23 46.94 -3.48 64.06
CA GLU A 23 45.60 -2.91 64.17
C GLU A 23 45.33 -2.71 65.66
N THR A 24 45.44 -1.45 66.08
CA THR A 24 44.90 -1.01 67.35
C THR A 24 43.39 -1.09 67.20
N ASN A 25 42.77 -1.97 68.00
CA ASN A 25 41.31 -2.03 68.21
C ASN A 25 40.74 -0.61 68.28
N ASN A 26 40.11 -0.15 67.20
CA ASN A 26 39.30 1.05 67.21
C ASN A 26 38.00 0.72 67.96
N THR A 27 38.08 0.79 69.28
CA THR A 27 36.95 0.81 70.19
C THR A 27 36.24 2.15 70.06
N ASN A 28 35.44 2.28 69.01
CA ASN A 28 34.39 3.31 68.92
C ASN A 28 33.07 2.67 68.48
N ASN A 29 32.73 1.51 69.08
CA ASN A 29 31.33 1.11 69.18
C ASN A 29 30.70 1.93 70.32
N THR A 30 30.31 3.17 70.01
CA THR A 30 29.51 4.01 70.92
C THR A 30 28.00 3.82 70.68
N GLY A 31 27.60 2.69 70.10
CA GLY A 31 26.21 2.23 70.00
C GLY A 31 26.06 0.93 70.78
N ASN A 32 25.01 0.82 71.58
CA ASN A 32 24.82 -0.27 72.53
C ASN A 32 24.11 -1.48 71.88
N GLY A 33 24.57 -1.90 70.69
CA GLY A 33 24.06 -3.06 69.94
C GLY A 33 22.60 -2.97 69.47
N GLY A 34 21.96 -1.82 69.65
CA GLY A 34 20.54 -1.61 69.40
C GLY A 34 20.23 -1.31 67.94
N PHE A 35 18.94 -1.30 67.60
CA PHE A 35 18.48 -1.00 66.25
C PHE A 35 19.10 0.30 65.69
N GLY A 36 19.67 0.22 64.49
CA GLY A 36 20.31 1.34 63.80
C GLY A 36 21.74 1.64 64.21
N ASP A 37 22.30 0.95 65.21
CA ASP A 37 23.72 1.08 65.55
C ASP A 37 24.62 0.49 64.47
N ILE A 38 25.77 1.10 64.20
CA ILE A 38 26.74 0.61 63.22
C ILE A 38 27.37 -0.69 63.74
N CYS A 39 27.40 -1.71 62.89
CA CYS A 39 27.95 -3.03 63.21
C CYS A 39 28.98 -3.47 62.16
N THR A 40 29.82 -4.45 62.49
CA THR A 40 30.76 -5.07 61.54
C THR A 40 30.49 -6.56 61.33
N LYS A 41 29.78 -7.17 62.28
CA LYS A 41 29.36 -8.58 62.27
C LYS A 41 28.07 -8.74 63.05
N ASP A 42 27.33 -9.80 62.79
CA ASP A 42 26.05 -10.12 63.43
C ASP A 42 26.08 -10.02 64.96
N SER A 43 27.11 -10.58 65.59
CA SER A 43 27.28 -10.59 67.06
C SER A 43 27.50 -9.22 67.70
N ASP A 44 27.68 -8.16 66.90
CA ASP A 44 27.74 -6.79 67.41
C ASP A 44 26.34 -6.24 67.72
N CYS A 45 25.28 -6.91 67.25
CA CYS A 45 23.89 -6.53 67.39
C CYS A 45 23.17 -7.41 68.42
N ASP A 46 22.34 -6.82 69.28
CA ASP A 46 21.53 -7.53 70.27
C ASP A 46 20.60 -8.58 69.60
N SER A 47 20.17 -8.27 68.38
CA SER A 47 19.34 -9.13 67.55
C SER A 47 20.10 -10.24 66.82
N ASN A 48 21.43 -10.17 66.75
CA ASN A 48 22.30 -10.95 65.84
C ASN A 48 22.09 -10.69 64.33
N TYR A 49 21.51 -9.55 63.93
CA TYR A 49 21.34 -9.21 62.52
C TYR A 49 22.04 -7.90 62.18
N CYS A 50 23.20 -8.03 61.52
CA CYS A 50 23.95 -6.90 60.99
C CYS A 50 23.74 -6.85 59.47
N ILE A 51 23.00 -5.83 58.98
CA ILE A 51 22.60 -5.74 57.58
C ILE A 51 23.05 -4.42 56.93
N LEU A 52 23.25 -4.44 55.62
CA LEU A 52 23.60 -3.24 54.86
C LEU A 52 22.40 -2.29 54.76
N TRP A 53 22.58 -1.03 55.17
CA TRP A 53 21.62 0.05 54.91
C TRP A 53 22.11 0.84 53.71
N VAL A 54 21.34 0.80 52.62
CA VAL A 54 21.69 1.44 51.35
C VAL A 54 21.63 2.97 51.42
N SER A 55 21.01 3.54 52.45
CA SER A 55 20.92 4.98 52.67
C SER A 55 22.28 5.64 52.88
N ASP A 56 23.23 4.93 53.50
CA ASP A 56 24.58 5.44 53.79
C ASP A 56 25.69 4.41 53.52
N PHE A 57 25.34 3.27 52.90
CA PHE A 57 26.23 2.17 52.54
C PHE A 57 27.03 1.60 53.72
N LYS A 58 26.44 1.59 54.92
CA LYS A 58 27.04 1.00 56.13
C LYS A 58 26.22 -0.17 56.65
N MET A 59 26.88 -0.98 57.47
CA MET A 59 26.26 -2.11 58.15
C MET A 59 25.65 -1.60 59.46
N HIS A 60 24.35 -1.86 59.66
CA HIS A 60 23.61 -1.46 60.84
C HIS A 60 22.85 -2.64 61.46
N CYS A 61 22.66 -2.58 62.78
CA CYS A 61 21.89 -3.55 63.52
C CYS A 61 20.40 -3.43 63.18
N SER A 62 19.81 -4.53 62.72
CA SER A 62 18.36 -4.67 62.53
C SER A 62 17.72 -5.37 63.74
N GLU A 63 16.41 -5.58 63.72
CA GLU A 63 15.68 -6.31 64.74
C GLU A 63 14.74 -7.32 64.11
N VAL A 64 14.46 -8.42 64.84
CA VAL A 64 13.48 -9.42 64.44
C VAL A 64 12.08 -8.83 64.53
N CYS A 65 11.29 -9.03 63.49
CA CYS A 65 9.91 -8.61 63.41
C CYS A 65 9.00 -9.80 63.09
N SER A 66 7.73 -9.69 63.47
CA SER A 66 6.70 -10.69 63.15
C SER A 66 5.46 -10.06 62.51
N THR A 67 5.39 -8.73 62.50
CA THR A 67 4.35 -7.89 61.88
C THR A 67 5.01 -6.55 61.44
N GLN A 68 4.23 -5.52 61.06
CA GLN A 68 4.73 -4.17 60.78
C GLN A 68 5.18 -3.38 62.04
N ASN A 69 5.93 -4.04 62.92
CA ASN A 69 6.41 -3.47 64.18
C ASN A 69 7.82 -2.86 64.06
N CYS A 70 8.21 -2.47 62.84
CA CYS A 70 9.52 -1.87 62.56
C CYS A 70 9.53 -0.36 62.82
N PRO A 71 10.68 0.22 63.20
CA PRO A 71 10.83 1.68 63.31
C PRO A 71 10.51 2.40 62.00
N ALA A 72 10.10 3.66 62.07
CA ALA A 72 9.70 4.44 60.90
C ALA A 72 10.77 4.42 59.79
N GLY A 73 10.33 4.28 58.53
CA GLY A 73 11.21 4.13 57.37
C GLY A 73 11.72 2.70 57.15
N HIS A 74 11.17 1.71 57.87
CA HIS A 74 11.52 0.31 57.73
C HIS A 74 10.29 -0.60 57.65
N SER A 75 10.39 -1.62 56.82
CA SER A 75 9.39 -2.65 56.60
C SER A 75 9.89 -4.01 57.12
N CYS A 76 9.00 -4.79 57.73
CA CYS A 76 9.31 -6.16 58.11
C CYS A 76 9.38 -7.04 56.85
N ARG A 77 10.53 -7.67 56.56
CA ARG A 77 10.69 -8.56 55.39
C ARG A 77 11.37 -9.87 55.77
N PRO A 78 11.10 -10.97 55.04
CA PRO A 78 11.73 -12.26 55.30
C PRO A 78 13.24 -12.21 55.06
N TYR A 79 14.02 -12.57 56.06
CA TYR A 79 15.47 -12.74 56.02
C TYR A 79 15.81 -14.22 55.90
N SER A 80 16.14 -14.68 54.69
CA SER A 80 16.55 -16.06 54.49
C SER A 80 18.04 -16.23 54.74
N ARG A 81 18.40 -16.87 55.86
CA ARG A 81 19.75 -17.38 56.15
C ARG A 81 19.65 -18.85 56.59
N ASP A 82 20.48 -19.72 56.03
CA ASP A 82 20.64 -21.12 56.46
C ASP A 82 19.32 -21.91 56.61
N ASN A 83 18.36 -21.72 55.68
CA ASN A 83 17.02 -22.35 55.69
C ASN A 83 16.13 -22.00 56.90
N ALA A 84 16.42 -20.93 57.65
CA ALA A 84 15.52 -20.38 58.65
C ALA A 84 14.81 -19.12 58.11
N GLU A 85 13.47 -19.14 58.08
CA GLU A 85 12.64 -17.97 57.74
C GLU A 85 12.41 -17.12 58.98
N VAL A 86 13.34 -16.20 59.25
CA VAL A 86 13.15 -15.15 60.26
C VAL A 86 12.82 -13.86 59.52
N SER A 87 11.90 -13.03 60.00
CA SER A 87 11.67 -11.71 59.41
C SER A 87 12.39 -10.65 60.24
N ILE A 88 13.02 -9.68 59.58
CA ILE A 88 13.71 -8.57 60.24
C ILE A 88 13.32 -7.23 59.59
N CYS A 89 13.63 -6.13 60.26
CA CYS A 89 13.31 -4.78 59.77
C CYS A 89 14.33 -4.30 58.73
N PHE A 90 13.83 -3.98 57.53
CA PHE A 90 14.61 -3.48 56.40
C PHE A 90 14.24 -2.05 56.03
N PRO A 91 15.18 -1.20 55.61
CA PRO A 91 14.85 0.13 55.09
C PRO A 91 13.84 0.05 53.93
N ASP A 92 12.87 0.97 53.88
CA ASP A 92 11.82 1.00 52.85
C ASP A 92 12.37 1.25 51.43
N VAL A 93 13.56 1.85 51.34
CA VAL A 93 14.28 2.06 50.07
C VAL A 93 15.20 0.87 49.79
N SER A 94 14.80 -0.04 48.90
CA SER A 94 15.76 -0.97 48.31
C SER A 94 16.52 -0.23 47.22
N GLY A 95 17.82 0.00 47.44
CA GLY A 95 18.69 0.66 46.44
C GLY A 95 18.88 -0.15 45.16
N PHE A 96 18.31 -1.36 45.11
CA PHE A 96 18.35 -2.28 44.00
C PHE A 96 17.02 -2.36 43.23
N GLN A 97 15.96 -1.62 43.62
CA GLN A 97 14.71 -1.64 42.85
C GLN A 97 14.99 -1.26 41.39
N CYS A 98 14.57 -2.10 40.44
CA CYS A 98 14.83 -1.95 39.01
C CYS A 98 16.31 -2.05 38.56
N ALA A 99 17.23 -2.48 39.43
CA ALA A 99 18.61 -2.75 39.04
C ALA A 99 18.69 -4.04 38.20
N GLU A 100 19.51 -4.04 37.14
CA GLU A 100 19.75 -5.24 36.33
C GLU A 100 20.40 -6.36 37.15
N CYS A 101 19.98 -7.61 36.90
CA CYS A 101 20.50 -8.79 37.58
C CYS A 101 20.51 -10.02 36.67
N ALA A 102 21.33 -10.99 37.01
CA ALA A 102 21.36 -12.33 36.41
C ALA A 102 20.93 -13.41 37.41
N THR A 103 21.16 -13.21 38.71
CA THR A 103 20.81 -14.12 39.79
C THR A 103 20.18 -13.38 40.96
N ASP A 104 19.37 -14.07 41.76
CA ASP A 104 18.72 -13.50 42.95
C ASP A 104 19.71 -12.87 43.94
N THR A 105 20.94 -13.37 44.00
CA THR A 105 22.00 -12.86 44.88
C THR A 105 22.52 -11.48 44.51
N GLN A 106 22.17 -10.96 43.32
CA GLN A 106 22.56 -9.61 42.87
C GLN A 106 21.57 -8.54 43.30
N CYS A 107 20.38 -8.94 43.76
CA CYS A 107 19.31 -8.03 44.18
C CYS A 107 19.42 -7.59 45.63
N GLY A 108 20.66 -7.53 46.12
CA GLY A 108 20.96 -7.53 47.54
C GLY A 108 21.07 -8.96 48.08
N ASN A 109 21.44 -9.04 49.35
CA ASN A 109 21.23 -10.28 50.09
C ASN A 109 19.76 -10.30 50.56
N TYR A 110 19.22 -11.45 50.95
CA TYR A 110 17.95 -11.59 51.68
C TYR A 110 16.69 -11.89 50.82
N SER A 111 15.67 -11.01 50.78
CA SER A 111 14.33 -11.29 50.22
C SER A 111 14.11 -10.87 48.78
N ASP A 112 14.82 -9.84 48.33
CA ASP A 112 14.63 -9.26 47.00
C ASP A 112 15.17 -10.23 45.95
N ARG A 113 14.45 -10.36 44.83
CA ARG A 113 14.73 -11.39 43.83
C ARG A 113 14.93 -10.79 42.47
N CYS A 114 15.67 -11.52 41.65
CA CYS A 114 15.88 -11.19 40.26
C CYS A 114 14.69 -11.72 39.46
N MET A 115 13.89 -10.82 38.92
CA MET A 115 12.63 -11.12 38.28
C MET A 115 12.75 -10.92 36.77
N VAL A 116 12.15 -11.83 36.01
CA VAL A 116 12.04 -11.69 34.55
C VAL A 116 11.01 -10.62 34.26
N PHE A 117 11.41 -9.53 33.60
CA PHE A 117 10.57 -8.37 33.34
C PHE A 117 10.69 -7.91 31.89
N GLY A 118 9.90 -8.53 31.01
CA GLY A 118 10.04 -8.35 29.56
C GLY A 118 11.29 -9.08 29.03
N GLU A 119 12.18 -8.36 28.35
CA GLU A 119 13.44 -8.90 27.81
C GLU A 119 14.63 -8.77 28.78
N THR A 120 14.46 -8.03 29.88
CA THR A 120 15.51 -7.82 30.89
C THR A 120 15.12 -8.45 32.22
N ASN A 121 16.13 -8.67 33.06
CA ASN A 121 15.96 -9.16 34.41
C ASN A 121 16.28 -8.04 35.38
N VAL A 122 15.37 -7.78 36.31
CA VAL A 122 15.49 -6.67 37.26
C VAL A 122 15.21 -7.12 38.68
N CYS A 123 15.87 -6.47 39.61
CA CYS A 123 15.67 -6.67 41.03
C CYS A 123 14.39 -5.99 41.49
N LEU A 124 13.49 -6.77 42.08
CA LEU A 124 12.24 -6.26 42.65
C LEU A 124 12.14 -6.65 44.13
N SER A 125 11.66 -5.70 44.93
CA SER A 125 11.49 -5.89 46.38
C SER A 125 10.38 -6.88 46.70
N ASP A 126 10.60 -7.77 47.67
CA ASP A 126 9.54 -8.64 48.19
C ASP A 126 8.51 -7.84 49.00
N CYS A 127 7.21 -8.07 48.74
CA CYS A 127 6.08 -7.46 49.44
C CYS A 127 5.10 -8.50 50.04
N SER A 128 5.56 -9.73 50.26
CA SER A 128 4.74 -10.85 50.70
C SER A 128 4.26 -10.75 52.15
N ILE A 129 4.98 -10.02 53.02
CA ILE A 129 4.65 -9.88 54.45
C ILE A 129 4.71 -8.41 54.87
N GLY A 130 3.54 -7.75 54.93
CA GLY A 130 3.34 -6.43 55.54
C GLY A 130 4.03 -5.24 54.86
N ALA A 131 4.91 -5.43 53.87
CA ALA A 131 5.65 -4.34 53.27
C ALA A 131 4.80 -3.51 52.31
N ASP A 132 4.70 -2.22 52.63
CA ASP A 132 4.42 -1.09 51.72
C ASP A 132 5.27 -1.15 50.44
N CYS A 133 4.68 -1.36 49.25
CA CYS A 133 5.43 -1.01 48.04
C CYS A 133 5.65 0.51 47.98
N PRO A 134 6.82 0.99 47.54
CA PRO A 134 7.06 2.42 47.33
C PRO A 134 6.02 3.03 46.38
N SER A 135 5.79 4.35 46.49
CA SER A 135 4.87 5.04 45.57
C SER A 135 5.24 4.79 44.10
N GLY A 136 4.25 4.45 43.27
CA GLY A 136 4.44 4.06 41.87
C GLY A 136 4.72 2.57 41.65
N TYR A 137 4.65 1.74 42.71
CA TYR A 137 4.79 0.30 42.64
C TYR A 137 3.58 -0.41 43.27
N GLN A 138 3.15 -1.49 42.64
CA GLN A 138 2.08 -2.36 43.11
C GLN A 138 2.61 -3.74 43.48
N CYS A 139 2.06 -4.33 44.55
CA CYS A 139 2.44 -5.66 45.01
C CYS A 139 1.72 -6.73 44.19
N GLN A 140 2.47 -7.52 43.41
CA GLN A 140 1.91 -8.54 42.53
C GLN A 140 2.74 -9.84 42.58
N SER A 141 2.07 -10.98 42.41
CA SER A 141 2.70 -12.30 42.42
C SER A 141 3.52 -12.57 41.16
N MET A 142 4.76 -13.01 41.31
CA MET A 142 5.66 -13.38 40.21
C MET A 142 6.65 -14.48 40.63
N THR A 143 7.40 -15.02 39.66
CA THR A 143 8.42 -16.05 39.87
C THR A 143 9.82 -15.52 39.49
N SER A 144 10.81 -15.71 40.36
CA SER A 144 12.20 -15.29 40.13
C SER A 144 12.91 -16.16 39.09
N VAL A 145 14.08 -15.71 38.63
CA VAL A 145 14.97 -16.49 37.74
C VAL A 145 15.41 -17.83 38.37
N ALA A 146 15.40 -17.93 39.70
CA ALA A 146 15.71 -19.18 40.41
C ALA A 146 14.46 -20.04 40.72
N GLY A 147 13.27 -19.64 40.23
CA GLY A 147 12.03 -20.39 40.40
C GLY A 147 11.28 -20.11 41.71
N TYR A 148 11.69 -19.13 42.50
CA TYR A 148 10.96 -18.75 43.72
C TYR A 148 9.70 -17.97 43.37
N SER A 149 8.54 -18.38 43.87
CA SER A 149 7.28 -17.67 43.66
C SER A 149 6.86 -16.91 44.92
N GLY A 150 6.60 -15.62 44.79
CA GLY A 150 6.23 -14.72 45.87
C GLY A 150 5.59 -13.44 45.35
N ASN A 151 5.30 -12.48 46.23
CA ASN A 151 4.78 -11.18 45.84
C ASN A 151 5.91 -10.15 45.80
N PHE A 152 5.97 -9.36 44.73
CA PHE A 152 7.02 -8.37 44.50
C PHE A 152 6.44 -7.02 44.08
N CYS A 153 7.17 -5.94 44.41
CA CYS A 153 6.81 -4.58 44.02
C CYS A 153 7.16 -4.34 42.55
N ILE A 154 6.14 -4.31 41.69
CA ILE A 154 6.23 -4.06 40.25
C ILE A 154 5.90 -2.60 39.95
N PRO A 155 6.64 -1.91 39.06
CA PRO A 155 6.25 -0.57 38.62
C PRO A 155 4.82 -0.55 38.05
N GLU A 156 3.98 0.37 38.52
CA GLU A 156 2.65 0.60 37.94
C GLU A 156 2.74 1.00 36.44
N THR A 157 3.89 1.55 36.04
CA THR A 157 4.25 1.96 34.69
C THR A 157 4.52 0.80 33.71
N GLY A 158 4.63 -0.44 34.22
CA GLY A 158 4.93 -1.63 33.43
C GLY A 158 6.36 -1.68 32.86
N GLY A 159 7.27 -0.81 33.31
CA GLY A 159 8.63 -0.68 32.79
C GLY A 159 9.58 -0.06 33.82
N CYS A 160 10.74 -0.67 34.04
CA CYS A 160 11.79 -0.09 34.89
C CYS A 160 12.55 1.09 34.24
N ASP A 161 12.45 1.22 32.90
CA ASP A 161 13.17 2.26 32.14
C ASP A 161 12.40 3.60 32.03
N CYS A 162 11.11 3.61 32.40
CA CYS A 162 10.28 4.81 32.37
C CYS A 162 10.13 5.40 33.78
N THR A 163 10.83 6.50 34.01
CA THR A 163 10.86 7.25 35.27
C THR A 163 10.72 8.74 34.98
N ALA A 164 10.52 9.57 36.00
CA ALA A 164 10.52 11.03 35.84
C ALA A 164 11.77 11.59 35.12
N ALA A 165 12.90 10.90 35.19
CA ALA A 165 14.14 11.30 34.50
C ALA A 165 14.16 10.96 32.99
N SER A 166 13.30 10.04 32.53
CA SER A 166 13.25 9.57 31.14
C SER A 166 11.97 9.99 30.41
N VAL A 167 11.24 10.99 30.93
CA VAL A 167 10.09 11.60 30.24
C VAL A 167 10.48 12.00 28.82
N GLY A 168 9.68 11.57 27.85
CA GLY A 168 9.90 11.84 26.44
C GLY A 168 10.75 10.82 25.70
N LEU A 169 11.39 9.87 26.40
CA LEU A 169 12.01 8.70 25.76
C LEU A 169 10.96 7.93 24.97
N THR A 170 11.32 7.46 23.78
CA THR A 170 10.46 6.63 22.93
C THR A 170 11.08 5.27 22.71
N VAL A 171 10.27 4.21 22.80
CA VAL A 171 10.67 2.85 22.43
C VAL A 171 9.71 2.29 21.39
N ALA A 172 10.21 1.39 20.54
CA ALA A 172 9.40 0.72 19.54
C ALA A 172 8.30 -0.12 20.21
N CYS A 173 7.18 -0.24 19.53
CA CYS A 173 6.06 -1.11 19.88
C CYS A 173 5.35 -1.56 18.60
N GLU A 174 4.47 -2.54 18.74
CA GLU A 174 3.71 -3.09 17.62
C GLU A 174 2.25 -3.36 18.02
N ASN A 175 1.35 -3.23 17.05
CA ASN A 175 -0.02 -3.74 17.12
C ASN A 175 -0.17 -4.85 16.09
N SER A 176 -0.72 -5.99 16.48
CA SER A 176 -0.86 -7.17 15.64
C SER A 176 -2.26 -7.76 15.72
N ASN A 177 -2.81 -8.15 14.57
CA ASN A 177 -4.06 -8.89 14.49
C ASN A 177 -4.05 -9.85 13.27
N ALA A 178 -5.23 -10.28 12.80
CA ALA A 178 -5.33 -11.21 11.67
C ALA A 178 -4.88 -10.61 10.32
N TYR A 179 -4.86 -9.29 10.19
CA TYR A 179 -4.48 -8.59 8.96
C TYR A 179 -2.96 -8.35 8.86
N GLY A 180 -2.28 -8.09 9.97
CA GLY A 180 -0.83 -7.91 9.96
C GLY A 180 -0.25 -7.40 11.28
N THR A 181 0.91 -6.74 11.18
CA THR A 181 1.63 -6.13 12.30
C THR A 181 2.13 -4.75 11.93
N CYS A 182 1.57 -3.72 12.56
CA CYS A 182 1.99 -2.35 12.39
C CYS A 182 2.96 -1.96 13.49
N THR A 183 4.01 -1.21 13.13
CA THR A 183 5.00 -0.71 14.10
C THR A 183 4.73 0.74 14.47
N GLY A 184 5.13 1.10 15.68
CA GLY A 184 5.00 2.44 16.21
C GLY A 184 5.94 2.66 17.38
N VAL A 185 5.63 3.66 18.18
CA VAL A 185 6.36 4.01 19.39
C VAL A 185 5.40 4.24 20.55
N LYS A 186 5.88 3.91 21.75
CA LYS A 186 5.31 4.38 23.01
C LYS A 186 6.29 5.36 23.65
N GLN A 187 5.76 6.37 24.31
CA GLN A 187 6.53 7.46 24.93
C GLN A 187 6.47 7.36 26.45
N CYS A 188 7.58 7.58 27.13
CA CYS A 188 7.62 7.61 28.59
C CYS A 188 6.99 8.93 29.11
N LEU A 189 6.01 8.80 29.99
CA LEU A 189 5.27 9.90 30.63
C LEU A 189 5.68 10.07 32.11
N GLY A 190 6.86 9.59 32.49
CA GLY A 190 7.39 9.69 33.85
C GLY A 190 6.72 8.70 34.78
N ASP A 191 6.24 9.18 35.92
CA ASP A 191 5.54 8.36 36.91
C ASP A 191 4.21 7.78 36.37
N ALA A 192 3.68 8.36 35.28
CA ALA A 192 2.51 7.82 34.57
C ALA A 192 2.85 6.66 33.63
N GLY A 193 4.13 6.34 33.43
CA GLY A 193 4.59 5.20 32.66
C GLY A 193 4.59 5.38 31.15
N TRP A 194 4.64 4.28 30.41
CA TRP A 194 4.61 4.32 28.95
C TRP A 194 3.21 4.67 28.44
N SER A 195 3.13 5.54 27.42
CA SER A 195 1.90 5.77 26.68
C SER A 195 1.40 4.49 26.00
N GLN A 196 0.17 4.53 25.50
CA GLN A 196 -0.27 3.53 24.53
C GLN A 196 0.64 3.55 23.29
N CYS A 197 0.76 2.39 22.65
CA CYS A 197 1.45 2.28 21.36
C CYS A 197 0.71 3.12 20.32
N ASN A 198 1.43 3.97 19.59
CA ASN A 198 0.83 4.77 18.52
C ASN A 198 0.84 4.07 17.15
N ALA A 199 1.23 2.79 17.09
CA ALA A 199 1.11 1.99 15.88
C ALA A 199 -0.34 2.00 15.38
N ALA A 200 -0.54 2.00 14.07
CA ALA A 200 -1.87 1.81 13.51
C ALA A 200 -2.41 0.43 13.93
N GLU A 201 -3.73 0.28 14.02
CA GLU A 201 -4.33 -1.06 14.10
C GLU A 201 -4.37 -1.63 12.68
N PRO A 202 -3.73 -2.78 12.40
CA PRO A 202 -3.75 -3.37 11.07
C PRO A 202 -5.20 -3.63 10.62
N ALA A 203 -5.52 -3.35 9.37
CA ALA A 203 -6.85 -3.52 8.81
C ALA A 203 -6.77 -4.15 7.41
N GLU A 204 -7.93 -4.52 6.86
CA GLU A 204 -8.03 -4.90 5.45
C GLU A 204 -7.62 -3.73 4.55
N GLU A 205 -6.90 -4.02 3.47
CA GLU A 205 -6.55 -3.02 2.47
C GLU A 205 -7.80 -2.39 1.88
N VAL A 206 -7.75 -1.08 1.74
CA VAL A 206 -8.68 -0.29 0.94
C VAL A 206 -7.87 0.63 0.05
N CYS A 207 -8.42 1.05 -1.09
CA CYS A 207 -7.68 1.94 -1.98
C CYS A 207 -7.67 3.38 -1.45
N ASP A 208 -6.81 3.65 -0.46
CA ASP A 208 -6.68 4.92 0.25
C ASP A 208 -5.24 5.48 0.31
N THR A 209 -4.31 4.83 -0.41
CA THR A 209 -2.86 5.17 -0.46
C THR A 209 -2.10 4.92 0.83
N VAL A 210 -2.67 4.15 1.75
CA VAL A 210 -2.07 3.72 3.01
C VAL A 210 -1.92 2.20 2.98
N ASP A 211 -0.79 1.71 3.47
CA ASP A 211 -0.61 0.28 3.80
C ASP A 211 -1.39 -0.01 5.09
N ASN A 212 -2.65 -0.43 4.97
CA ASN A 212 -3.55 -0.62 6.10
C ASN A 212 -3.19 -1.86 6.92
N ASN A 213 -2.63 -2.89 6.28
CA ASN A 213 -2.23 -4.13 6.94
C ASN A 213 -0.75 -4.17 7.36
N CYS A 214 0.01 -3.14 7.01
CA CYS A 214 1.42 -2.94 7.34
C CYS A 214 2.35 -4.04 6.79
N ASN A 215 2.06 -4.59 5.61
CA ASN A 215 2.88 -5.63 4.99
C ASN A 215 4.02 -5.10 4.10
N GLY A 216 4.12 -3.78 3.93
CA GLY A 216 5.11 -3.09 3.11
C GLY A 216 4.69 -2.88 1.65
N GLN A 217 3.48 -3.26 1.28
CA GLN A 217 2.83 -2.93 0.00
C GLN A 217 1.66 -1.99 0.28
N VAL A 218 1.38 -1.10 -0.67
CA VAL A 218 0.32 -0.10 -0.54
C VAL A 218 -0.80 -0.48 -1.50
N ASP A 219 -2.03 -0.56 -0.99
CA ASP A 219 -3.25 -0.84 -1.75
C ASP A 219 -3.18 -2.15 -2.57
N GLU A 220 -2.53 -3.22 -2.06
CA GLU A 220 -2.36 -4.44 -2.85
C GLU A 220 -3.71 -5.15 -3.13
N GLY A 221 -3.81 -5.73 -4.33
CA GLY A 221 -5.07 -6.29 -4.83
C GLY A 221 -6.03 -5.24 -5.38
N PHE A 222 -5.79 -3.94 -5.14
CA PHE A 222 -6.49 -2.85 -5.80
C PHE A 222 -5.61 -2.25 -6.90
N LEU A 223 -4.42 -1.74 -6.54
CA LEU A 223 -3.55 -1.07 -7.49
C LEU A 223 -3.13 -2.02 -8.64
N GLY A 224 -3.16 -1.52 -9.87
CA GLY A 224 -2.89 -2.32 -11.06
C GLY A 224 -4.09 -3.11 -11.59
N THR A 225 -5.29 -2.92 -11.02
CA THR A 225 -6.54 -3.38 -11.62
C THR A 225 -7.09 -2.35 -12.61
N GLU A 226 -8.00 -2.74 -13.49
CA GLU A 226 -8.64 -1.84 -14.47
C GLU A 226 -9.30 -0.62 -13.82
N GLY A 227 -9.81 -0.74 -12.59
CA GLY A 227 -10.42 0.35 -11.83
C GLY A 227 -9.44 1.25 -11.07
N HIS A 228 -8.16 0.84 -10.97
CA HIS A 228 -7.14 1.47 -10.12
C HIS A 228 -5.74 1.37 -10.76
N CYS A 229 -5.64 1.55 -12.08
CA CYS A 229 -4.45 1.09 -12.80
C CYS A 229 -3.20 1.89 -12.43
N GLU A 230 -3.29 3.22 -12.49
CA GLU A 230 -2.18 4.10 -12.11
C GLU A 230 -2.32 4.59 -10.67
N GLN A 231 -3.56 4.84 -10.25
CA GLN A 231 -3.91 5.40 -8.94
C GLN A 231 -5.24 4.82 -8.47
N CYS A 232 -5.47 4.87 -7.17
CA CYS A 232 -6.75 4.52 -6.58
C CYS A 232 -7.91 5.29 -7.21
N ASN A 233 -9.02 4.58 -7.43
CA ASN A 233 -10.27 5.07 -8.00
C ASN A 233 -10.10 5.77 -9.35
N THR A 234 -9.05 5.41 -10.08
CA THR A 234 -8.76 5.91 -11.42
C THR A 234 -8.87 4.75 -12.39
N PRO A 235 -10.08 4.50 -12.94
CA PRO A 235 -10.25 3.46 -13.94
C PRO A 235 -9.52 3.83 -15.23
N CYS A 236 -9.20 2.82 -16.04
CA CYS A 236 -8.64 3.10 -17.35
C CYS A 236 -9.60 3.93 -18.21
N PRO A 237 -9.09 4.90 -18.99
CA PRO A 237 -9.91 5.64 -19.94
C PRO A 237 -10.57 4.68 -20.93
N GLY A 238 -11.83 4.93 -21.28
CA GLY A 238 -12.58 4.10 -22.22
C GLY A 238 -13.26 2.86 -21.61
N THR A 239 -13.05 2.59 -20.31
CA THR A 239 -13.76 1.51 -19.60
C THR A 239 -15.28 1.72 -19.66
N GLY A 240 -16.00 0.66 -20.04
CA GLY A 240 -17.46 0.67 -20.16
C GLY A 240 -18.00 1.27 -21.46
N ILE A 241 -17.13 1.68 -22.39
CA ILE A 241 -17.54 2.14 -23.72
C ILE A 241 -17.68 0.93 -24.67
N GLU A 242 -18.76 0.90 -25.45
CA GLU A 242 -19.04 -0.18 -26.40
C GLU A 242 -17.90 -0.32 -27.41
N GLY A 243 -17.39 -1.53 -27.60
CA GLY A 243 -16.31 -1.82 -28.54
C GLY A 243 -14.90 -1.56 -27.99
N THR A 244 -14.78 -0.97 -26.80
CA THR A 244 -13.50 -0.74 -26.13
C THR A 244 -13.21 -1.86 -25.14
N THR A 245 -11.99 -2.40 -25.17
CA THR A 245 -11.46 -3.28 -24.13
C THR A 245 -10.24 -2.64 -23.50
N THR A 246 -10.28 -2.48 -22.17
CA THR A 246 -9.20 -1.89 -21.38
C THR A 246 -8.51 -2.93 -20.52
N SER A 247 -7.21 -2.75 -20.30
CA SER A 247 -6.39 -3.62 -19.46
C SER A 247 -5.33 -2.78 -18.74
N CYS A 248 -4.89 -3.24 -17.57
CA CYS A 248 -3.78 -2.66 -16.85
C CYS A 248 -2.58 -3.60 -16.89
N ASP A 249 -1.50 -3.22 -17.60
CA ASP A 249 -0.23 -3.94 -17.63
C ASP A 249 0.92 -2.94 -17.41
N GLY A 250 1.00 -2.41 -16.19
CA GLY A 250 1.90 -1.31 -15.81
C GLY A 250 1.48 0.08 -16.32
N ALA A 251 0.61 0.14 -17.33
CA ALA A 251 -0.10 1.31 -17.79
C ALA A 251 -1.48 0.89 -18.33
N CYS A 252 -2.39 1.86 -18.47
CA CYS A 252 -3.65 1.60 -19.16
C CYS A 252 -3.39 1.32 -20.64
N VAL A 253 -3.91 0.18 -21.09
CA VAL A 253 -3.88 -0.24 -22.49
C VAL A 253 -5.30 -0.34 -22.98
N MET A 254 -5.61 0.42 -24.03
CA MET A 254 -6.88 0.36 -24.74
C MET A 254 -6.73 -0.47 -26.02
N THR A 255 -7.72 -1.30 -26.31
CA THR A 255 -7.81 -2.06 -27.56
C THR A 255 -9.23 -2.02 -28.12
N CYS A 256 -9.34 -1.86 -29.43
CA CYS A 256 -10.63 -1.86 -30.10
C CYS A 256 -11.04 -3.27 -30.52
N SER A 257 -12.31 -3.58 -30.23
CA SER A 257 -12.98 -4.77 -30.71
C SER A 257 -13.10 -4.76 -32.23
N ALA A 258 -13.42 -5.92 -32.82
CA ALA A 258 -13.67 -6.01 -34.26
C ALA A 258 -14.73 -4.99 -34.70
N ASN A 259 -14.45 -4.27 -35.78
CA ASN A 259 -15.28 -3.20 -36.34
C ASN A 259 -15.43 -1.94 -35.48
N TYR A 260 -14.64 -1.78 -34.41
CA TYR A 260 -14.52 -0.50 -33.70
C TYR A 260 -13.13 0.07 -33.90
N TYR A 261 -13.06 1.40 -33.95
CA TYR A 261 -11.86 2.14 -34.24
C TYR A 261 -11.82 3.38 -33.33
N ASP A 262 -10.64 3.65 -32.80
CA ASP A 262 -10.31 4.89 -32.12
C ASP A 262 -10.11 5.97 -33.20
N ALA A 263 -11.12 6.82 -33.37
CA ALA A 263 -11.23 7.77 -34.47
C ALA A 263 -10.74 9.18 -34.10
N ASP A 264 -10.26 9.41 -32.89
CA ASP A 264 -9.65 10.68 -32.49
C ASP A 264 -8.36 10.54 -31.65
N SER A 265 -7.89 9.31 -31.44
CA SER A 265 -6.73 8.96 -30.59
C SER A 265 -6.90 9.42 -29.14
N ARG A 266 -8.14 9.41 -28.66
CA ARG A 266 -8.45 9.76 -27.28
C ARG A 266 -9.00 8.56 -26.52
N ASP A 267 -8.17 8.06 -25.62
CA ASP A 267 -8.53 6.93 -24.77
C ASP A 267 -9.79 7.21 -23.92
N ASP A 268 -10.13 8.46 -23.60
CA ASP A 268 -11.30 8.81 -22.80
C ASP A 268 -12.64 8.59 -23.51
N THR A 269 -12.66 8.64 -24.84
CA THR A 269 -13.83 8.35 -25.68
C THR A 269 -13.87 6.92 -26.22
N GLY A 270 -12.82 6.14 -25.97
CA GLY A 270 -12.75 4.73 -26.36
C GLY A 270 -12.70 4.55 -27.87
N CYS A 271 -13.14 3.39 -28.35
CA CYS A 271 -13.23 3.08 -29.78
C CYS A 271 -14.57 3.53 -30.34
N GLU A 272 -14.76 4.84 -30.45
CA GLU A 272 -16.02 5.51 -30.71
C GLU A 272 -16.56 5.33 -32.13
N CYS A 273 -15.70 4.94 -33.08
CA CYS A 273 -16.12 4.70 -34.46
C CYS A 273 -16.42 3.22 -34.72
N LYS A 274 -17.70 2.88 -34.67
CA LYS A 274 -18.21 1.59 -35.13
C LYS A 274 -18.40 1.59 -36.64
N ASP A 275 -17.63 0.78 -37.34
CA ASP A 275 -17.77 0.49 -38.77
C ASP A 275 -19.11 -0.18 -39.05
N ASP A 276 -19.77 0.31 -40.10
CA ASP A 276 -21.04 -0.25 -40.51
C ASP A 276 -20.74 -1.51 -41.33
N THR A 277 -21.12 -2.67 -40.84
CA THR A 277 -20.78 -3.94 -41.50
C THR A 277 -21.55 -4.18 -42.81
N GLN A 278 -22.13 -3.14 -43.42
CA GLN A 278 -22.96 -3.24 -44.61
C GLN A 278 -22.14 -3.15 -45.90
N ALA A 279 -20.85 -2.81 -45.82
CA ALA A 279 -19.96 -2.75 -46.97
C ALA A 279 -19.07 -3.99 -47.14
N GLY A 280 -18.70 -4.30 -48.39
CA GLY A 280 -17.63 -5.24 -48.68
C GLY A 280 -16.27 -4.59 -48.49
N THR A 281 -15.23 -5.39 -48.20
CA THR A 281 -13.84 -4.92 -48.02
C THR A 281 -12.97 -5.08 -49.27
N THR A 282 -13.49 -5.76 -50.31
CA THR A 282 -12.84 -5.93 -51.60
C THR A 282 -13.90 -5.95 -52.70
N VAL A 283 -13.49 -5.81 -53.97
CA VAL A 283 -14.42 -5.89 -55.11
C VAL A 283 -15.18 -7.22 -55.15
N SER A 284 -14.56 -8.34 -54.75
CA SER A 284 -15.21 -9.66 -54.76
C SER A 284 -16.22 -9.85 -53.62
N THR A 285 -15.99 -9.17 -52.49
CA THR A 285 -16.88 -9.16 -51.32
C THR A 285 -17.84 -7.97 -51.33
N ALA A 286 -17.89 -7.20 -52.42
CA ALA A 286 -18.73 -6.02 -52.56
C ALA A 286 -20.19 -6.30 -52.18
N ALA A 287 -20.73 -5.45 -51.31
CA ALA A 287 -22.09 -5.56 -50.81
C ALA A 287 -23.08 -5.30 -51.94
N ASN A 288 -24.06 -6.20 -52.12
CA ASN A 288 -25.05 -6.07 -53.17
C ASN A 288 -26.18 -5.13 -52.71
N LEU A 289 -26.33 -3.98 -53.36
CA LEU A 289 -27.38 -3.00 -53.07
C LEU A 289 -28.70 -3.34 -53.78
N GLY A 290 -28.70 -4.26 -54.73
CA GLY A 290 -29.90 -4.72 -55.45
C GLY A 290 -29.78 -4.63 -56.97
N SER A 291 -30.93 -4.73 -57.63
CA SER A 291 -31.11 -4.51 -59.08
C SER A 291 -32.12 -3.38 -59.29
N GLY A 292 -31.96 -2.62 -60.37
CA GLY A 292 -32.94 -1.64 -60.84
C GLY A 292 -33.14 -1.74 -62.35
N ASP A 293 -34.40 -1.65 -62.79
CA ASP A 293 -34.77 -1.60 -64.20
C ASP A 293 -34.56 -0.19 -64.76
N ASP A 294 -34.34 -0.06 -66.07
CA ASP A 294 -34.45 1.23 -66.76
C ASP A 294 -35.84 1.85 -66.47
N CYS A 295 -35.87 3.15 -66.14
CA CYS A 295 -37.01 4.07 -66.22
C CYS A 295 -37.79 4.46 -64.97
N ASP A 296 -37.49 3.91 -63.80
CA ASP A 296 -37.94 4.42 -62.49
C ASP A 296 -37.30 3.56 -61.40
N PHE A 297 -36.02 3.78 -61.09
CA PHE A 297 -35.42 3.12 -59.93
C PHE A 297 -34.62 4.09 -59.06
N ALA A 298 -34.76 3.91 -57.75
CA ALA A 298 -33.97 4.61 -56.76
C ALA A 298 -33.55 3.62 -55.68
N ILE A 299 -32.26 3.30 -55.63
CA ILE A 299 -31.67 2.48 -54.56
C ILE A 299 -30.95 3.44 -53.61
N THR A 300 -31.36 3.46 -52.35
CA THR A 300 -30.70 4.28 -51.32
C THR A 300 -30.05 3.39 -50.27
N ALA A 301 -28.76 3.59 -50.05
CA ALA A 301 -28.00 3.02 -48.94
C ALA A 301 -27.61 4.16 -47.99
N SER A 302 -28.06 4.07 -46.74
CA SER A 302 -27.89 5.12 -45.71
C SER A 302 -27.34 4.54 -44.43
N ASN A 303 -26.92 5.43 -43.51
CA ASN A 303 -26.21 5.06 -42.28
C ASN A 303 -24.89 4.32 -42.58
N LEU A 304 -24.30 4.61 -43.74
CA LEU A 304 -22.99 4.10 -44.08
C LEU A 304 -21.91 4.94 -43.37
N LYS A 305 -20.77 4.35 -43.04
CA LYS A 305 -19.76 4.93 -42.19
C LYS A 305 -18.38 4.33 -42.48
N ILE A 306 -17.45 5.20 -42.86
CA ILE A 306 -16.04 4.84 -43.04
C ILE A 306 -15.23 5.25 -41.80
N PRO A 307 -14.61 4.30 -41.08
CA PRO A 307 -13.58 4.59 -40.11
C PRO A 307 -12.23 4.87 -40.80
N VAL A 308 -11.43 5.76 -40.21
CA VAL A 308 -10.03 5.98 -40.56
C VAL A 308 -9.25 5.87 -39.25
N ASP A 309 -8.23 5.02 -39.22
CA ASP A 309 -7.30 4.85 -38.09
C ASP A 309 -5.89 5.15 -38.62
N GLU A 310 -5.04 5.77 -37.80
CA GLU A 310 -3.65 6.11 -38.10
C GLU A 310 -2.81 4.90 -38.60
N PHE A 311 -3.17 3.67 -38.20
CA PHE A 311 -2.45 2.44 -38.53
C PHE A 311 -3.17 1.51 -39.52
N LYS A 312 -4.44 1.77 -39.86
CA LYS A 312 -5.21 1.01 -40.86
C LYS A 312 -5.57 1.89 -42.05
N ILE A 313 -4.66 1.92 -43.02
CA ILE A 313 -4.97 2.39 -44.37
C ILE A 313 -5.94 1.38 -45.01
N GLY A 314 -7.25 1.61 -44.91
CA GLY A 314 -8.22 0.76 -45.60
C GLY A 314 -9.67 0.81 -45.16
N GLY A 315 -10.19 1.94 -44.68
CA GLY A 315 -11.64 2.20 -44.61
C GLY A 315 -12.19 2.39 -46.03
N THR A 316 -12.25 1.29 -46.77
CA THR A 316 -12.73 1.25 -48.14
C THR A 316 -13.95 0.36 -48.22
N ASP A 317 -15.04 0.96 -48.66
CA ASP A 317 -16.31 0.31 -48.78
C ASP A 317 -16.58 -0.03 -50.23
N TYR A 318 -16.84 -1.31 -50.49
CA TYR A 318 -17.17 -1.83 -51.80
C TYR A 318 -18.63 -2.21 -51.87
N PHE A 319 -19.30 -1.70 -52.90
CA PHE A 319 -20.69 -2.02 -53.24
C PHE A 319 -20.79 -2.48 -54.68
N LYS A 320 -21.88 -3.18 -54.99
CA LYS A 320 -22.29 -3.50 -56.35
C LYS A 320 -23.79 -3.40 -56.48
N PHE A 321 -24.26 -3.11 -57.68
CA PHE A 321 -25.67 -3.18 -58.04
C PHE A 321 -25.79 -3.60 -59.51
N ASN A 322 -26.93 -4.16 -59.88
CA ASN A 322 -27.21 -4.52 -61.26
C ASN A 322 -28.15 -3.49 -61.88
N TYR A 323 -27.78 -3.01 -63.05
CA TYR A 323 -28.65 -2.24 -63.92
C TYR A 323 -29.24 -3.18 -64.97
N GLU A 324 -30.56 -3.24 -65.06
CA GLU A 324 -31.30 -4.11 -65.97
C GLU A 324 -31.96 -3.26 -67.05
N ASN A 325 -31.49 -3.37 -68.29
CA ASN A 325 -32.06 -2.63 -69.42
C ASN A 325 -33.16 -3.47 -70.08
N ASN A 326 -34.43 -3.07 -69.94
CA ASN A 326 -35.57 -3.77 -70.52
C ASN A 326 -35.98 -3.25 -71.91
N TRP A 327 -35.20 -2.33 -72.49
CA TRP A 327 -35.46 -1.73 -73.81
C TRP A 327 -36.86 -1.10 -73.90
N ASP A 328 -37.27 -0.30 -72.91
CA ASP A 328 -38.49 0.48 -73.05
C ASP A 328 -38.25 1.65 -74.04
N PRO A 329 -38.86 1.64 -75.25
CA PRO A 329 -38.65 2.71 -76.23
C PRO A 329 -39.30 4.04 -75.83
N THR A 330 -40.08 4.08 -74.76
CA THR A 330 -40.79 5.27 -74.27
C THR A 330 -40.05 6.00 -73.16
N CYS A 331 -38.93 5.45 -72.70
CA CYS A 331 -38.13 6.07 -71.66
C CYS A 331 -36.63 5.99 -72.01
N TRP A 332 -36.01 7.15 -71.95
CA TRP A 332 -34.56 7.30 -72.02
C TRP A 332 -34.12 7.90 -70.69
N SER A 333 -33.53 7.06 -69.85
CA SER A 333 -32.95 7.49 -68.59
C SER A 333 -31.46 7.18 -68.53
N TYR A 334 -30.72 8.02 -67.82
CA TYR A 334 -29.28 7.86 -67.64
C TYR A 334 -28.97 7.46 -66.20
N PRO A 335 -28.40 6.26 -65.95
CA PRO A 335 -28.14 5.83 -64.60
C PRO A 335 -26.97 6.61 -64.00
N TYR A 336 -27.14 7.05 -62.75
CA TYR A 336 -26.12 7.74 -61.99
C TYR A 336 -26.00 7.16 -60.57
N VAL A 337 -24.86 7.42 -59.96
CA VAL A 337 -24.64 7.18 -58.54
C VAL A 337 -24.24 8.48 -57.85
N SER A 338 -24.97 8.84 -56.81
CA SER A 338 -24.69 9.99 -55.95
C SER A 338 -24.07 9.52 -54.64
N LEU A 339 -23.04 10.24 -54.20
CA LEU A 339 -22.46 10.11 -52.86
C LEU A 339 -22.73 11.42 -52.11
N SER A 340 -23.36 11.30 -50.94
CA SER A 340 -23.66 12.44 -50.07
C SER A 340 -22.90 12.33 -48.75
N VAL A 341 -22.17 13.39 -48.40
CA VAL A 341 -21.37 13.49 -47.17
C VAL A 341 -21.93 14.62 -46.30
N PRO A 342 -22.26 14.37 -45.02
CA PRO A 342 -22.76 15.39 -44.12
C PRO A 342 -21.66 16.43 -43.80
N ALA A 343 -22.06 17.61 -43.32
CA ALA A 343 -21.12 18.68 -42.98
C ALA A 343 -20.11 18.30 -41.88
N SER A 344 -20.44 17.31 -41.04
CA SER A 344 -19.58 16.75 -40.00
C SER A 344 -18.63 15.65 -40.49
N GLY A 345 -18.71 15.25 -41.77
CA GLY A 345 -17.87 14.20 -42.33
C GLY A 345 -16.49 14.68 -42.78
N ILE A 346 -15.75 13.79 -43.44
CA ILE A 346 -14.47 14.11 -44.09
C ILE A 346 -14.62 14.08 -45.61
N LYS A 347 -13.60 14.51 -46.36
CA LYS A 347 -13.66 14.35 -47.82
C LYS A 347 -13.61 12.87 -48.16
N LEU A 348 -14.58 12.40 -48.93
CA LEU A 348 -14.59 11.03 -49.44
C LEU A 348 -14.34 11.06 -50.94
N ARG A 349 -13.80 9.95 -51.46
CA ARG A 349 -13.67 9.71 -52.89
C ARG A 349 -14.54 8.52 -53.24
N MET A 350 -15.35 8.66 -54.28
CA MET A 350 -16.10 7.56 -54.89
C MET A 350 -15.51 7.28 -56.27
N CYS A 351 -15.33 6.01 -56.59
CA CYS A 351 -15.01 5.55 -57.94
C CYS A 351 -16.02 4.48 -58.38
N ALA A 352 -16.37 4.45 -59.66
CA ALA A 352 -17.28 3.47 -60.24
C ALA A 352 -16.66 2.77 -61.46
N GLY A 353 -17.06 1.52 -61.69
CA GLY A 353 -16.61 0.72 -62.83
C GLY A 353 -17.42 -0.57 -63.01
N THR A 354 -17.27 -1.23 -64.15
CA THR A 354 -17.95 -2.50 -64.48
C THR A 354 -17.03 -3.72 -64.32
N GLY A 355 -15.71 -3.50 -64.38
CA GLY A 355 -14.72 -4.56 -64.20
C GLY A 355 -14.55 -4.98 -62.75
N THR A 356 -14.29 -6.27 -62.51
CA THR A 356 -14.00 -6.84 -61.18
C THR A 356 -12.60 -6.46 -60.64
N THR A 357 -11.91 -5.53 -61.29
CA THR A 357 -10.60 -5.01 -60.91
C THR A 357 -10.57 -3.48 -61.03
N GLU A 358 -10.09 -2.81 -59.98
CA GLU A 358 -10.08 -1.33 -59.87
C GLU A 358 -9.26 -0.62 -60.95
N SER A 359 -8.29 -1.29 -61.59
CA SER A 359 -7.42 -0.70 -62.61
C SER A 359 -8.18 -0.14 -63.83
N SER A 360 -9.44 -0.56 -64.02
CA SER A 360 -10.32 -0.11 -65.10
C SER A 360 -11.22 1.08 -64.70
N TRP A 361 -11.26 1.46 -63.42
CA TRP A 361 -12.21 2.43 -62.90
C TRP A 361 -11.64 3.84 -63.03
N THR A 362 -11.92 4.49 -64.16
CA THR A 362 -11.38 5.83 -64.46
C THR A 362 -12.29 6.97 -64.01
N ARG A 363 -13.53 6.68 -63.63
CA ARG A 363 -14.50 7.68 -63.17
C ARG A 363 -14.52 7.72 -61.66
N CYS A 364 -14.06 8.83 -61.11
CA CYS A 364 -14.10 9.10 -59.69
C CYS A 364 -14.50 10.54 -59.42
N VAL A 365 -15.18 10.78 -58.31
CA VAL A 365 -15.47 12.10 -57.76
C VAL A 365 -14.96 12.20 -56.32
N THR A 366 -14.55 13.40 -55.93
CA THR A 366 -14.24 13.72 -54.53
C THR A 366 -15.38 14.57 -53.98
N VAL A 367 -15.93 14.16 -52.84
CA VAL A 367 -17.08 14.79 -52.19
C VAL A 367 -16.60 15.44 -50.91
N SER A 368 -16.78 16.76 -50.82
CA SER A 368 -16.42 17.52 -49.62
C SER A 368 -17.52 17.44 -48.55
N PRO A 369 -17.21 17.70 -47.27
CA PRO A 369 -18.21 17.73 -46.22
C PRO A 369 -19.36 18.69 -46.54
N GLY A 370 -20.59 18.23 -46.35
CA GLY A 370 -21.82 18.99 -46.62
C GLY A 370 -22.16 19.11 -48.11
N GLN A 371 -21.62 18.24 -48.95
CA GLN A 371 -21.85 18.22 -50.39
C GLN A 371 -22.33 16.84 -50.86
N THR A 372 -22.93 16.85 -52.04
CA THR A 372 -23.28 15.66 -52.81
C THR A 372 -22.61 15.78 -54.18
N GLN A 373 -22.11 14.67 -54.71
CA GLN A 373 -21.57 14.59 -56.07
C GLN A 373 -22.03 13.30 -56.74
N GLU A 374 -22.11 13.34 -58.05
CA GLU A 374 -22.61 12.25 -58.88
C GLU A 374 -21.57 11.75 -59.86
N ILE A 375 -21.59 10.44 -60.13
CA ILE A 375 -20.92 9.82 -61.26
C ILE A 375 -22.02 9.34 -62.22
N ASP A 376 -22.01 9.92 -63.41
CA ASP A 376 -22.77 9.41 -64.55
C ASP A 376 -22.15 8.10 -65.06
N LEU A 377 -22.97 7.06 -65.16
CA LEU A 377 -22.54 5.70 -65.48
C LEU A 377 -22.61 5.37 -66.98
N GLU A 378 -23.26 6.22 -67.80
CA GLU A 378 -23.28 6.04 -69.26
C GLU A 378 -21.84 6.03 -69.82
N ALA A 379 -20.96 6.84 -69.23
CA ALA A 379 -19.55 6.95 -69.61
C ALA A 379 -18.68 5.73 -69.22
N ILE A 380 -19.26 4.72 -68.58
CA ILE A 380 -18.56 3.58 -67.96
C ILE A 380 -19.04 2.23 -68.53
N GLY A 381 -20.35 2.10 -68.82
CA GLY A 381 -20.97 0.88 -69.35
C GLY A 381 -21.04 0.83 -70.89
N PRO A 382 -21.61 -0.25 -71.46
CA PRO A 382 -21.75 -0.45 -72.91
C PRO A 382 -22.81 0.46 -73.57
N GLY A 383 -22.84 1.76 -73.27
CA GLY A 383 -23.82 2.71 -73.82
C GLY A 383 -25.29 2.28 -73.62
N ASN A 384 -26.23 3.01 -74.23
CA ASN A 384 -27.66 2.68 -74.19
C ASN A 384 -27.93 1.34 -74.89
N GLY A 385 -27.82 0.20 -74.18
CA GLY A 385 -28.08 -1.10 -74.81
C GLY A 385 -28.15 -2.33 -73.91
N ASP A 386 -27.26 -2.51 -72.94
CA ASP A 386 -27.12 -3.80 -72.23
C ASP A 386 -27.23 -3.66 -70.71
N SER A 387 -27.82 -4.67 -70.06
CA SER A 387 -27.78 -4.84 -68.61
C SER A 387 -26.34 -5.04 -68.13
N GLU A 388 -25.97 -4.43 -67.00
CA GLU A 388 -24.59 -4.39 -66.53
C GLU A 388 -24.51 -4.39 -65.00
N THR A 389 -23.46 -4.98 -64.43
CA THR A 389 -23.18 -4.87 -63.00
C THR A 389 -22.16 -3.76 -62.78
N PHE A 390 -22.55 -2.74 -62.01
CA PHE A 390 -21.64 -1.68 -61.59
C PHE A 390 -21.11 -1.97 -60.20
N TYR A 391 -19.84 -1.65 -60.02
CA TYR A 391 -19.13 -1.71 -58.75
C TYR A 391 -18.75 -0.30 -58.32
N LEU A 392 -18.85 -0.06 -57.02
CA LEU A 392 -18.57 1.21 -56.37
C LEU A 392 -17.50 1.00 -55.31
N LYS A 393 -16.59 1.96 -55.20
CA LYS A 393 -15.59 2.04 -54.14
C LYS A 393 -15.68 3.41 -53.51
N VAL A 394 -15.95 3.45 -52.21
CA VAL A 394 -15.91 4.66 -51.41
C VAL A 394 -14.72 4.56 -50.45
N LEU A 395 -13.90 5.59 -50.37
CA LEU A 395 -12.74 5.64 -49.48
C LEU A 395 -12.50 7.06 -48.97
N SER A 396 -11.74 7.18 -47.88
CA SER A 396 -11.22 8.48 -47.44
C SER A 396 -10.32 9.10 -48.52
N ASP A 397 -10.51 10.38 -48.82
CA ASP A 397 -9.66 11.09 -49.77
C ASP A 397 -8.22 11.27 -49.21
N PRO A 398 -7.16 11.02 -49.99
CA PRO A 398 -5.78 11.11 -49.50
C PRO A 398 -5.33 12.55 -49.18
N THR A 399 -6.11 13.57 -49.57
CA THR A 399 -5.85 14.97 -49.20
C THR A 399 -6.43 15.36 -47.84
N ASN A 400 -7.16 14.46 -47.18
CA ASN A 400 -7.52 14.66 -45.78
C ASN A 400 -6.24 14.73 -44.94
N THR A 401 -6.30 15.50 -43.85
CA THR A 401 -5.23 15.49 -42.86
C THR A 401 -5.05 14.06 -42.35
N PRO A 402 -3.83 13.51 -42.39
CA PRO A 402 -3.57 12.20 -41.81
C PRO A 402 -3.96 12.22 -40.34
N GLY A 403 -4.75 11.23 -39.94
CA GLY A 403 -5.22 11.10 -38.58
C GLY A 403 -6.48 10.24 -38.51
N PRO A 404 -6.76 9.71 -37.32
CA PRO A 404 -7.96 8.94 -37.09
C PRO A 404 -9.20 9.84 -37.36
N ASN A 405 -10.26 9.27 -37.95
CA ASN A 405 -11.51 9.97 -38.26
C ASN A 405 -12.67 8.97 -38.41
N CYS A 406 -13.91 9.47 -38.33
CA CYS A 406 -15.11 8.66 -38.56
C CYS A 406 -16.11 9.46 -39.40
N SER A 407 -16.48 8.98 -40.59
CA SER A 407 -17.36 9.75 -41.49
C SER A 407 -18.58 8.95 -41.94
N ASN A 408 -19.76 9.47 -41.59
CA ASN A 408 -21.01 8.99 -42.15
C ASN A 408 -21.13 9.41 -43.61
N TYR A 409 -21.85 8.63 -44.41
CA TYR A 409 -22.25 8.99 -45.77
C TYR A 409 -23.49 8.21 -46.20
N SER A 410 -24.00 8.53 -47.40
CA SER A 410 -25.06 7.78 -48.05
C SER A 410 -24.83 7.71 -49.56
N ILE A 411 -25.31 6.63 -50.17
CA ILE A 411 -25.27 6.42 -51.61
C ILE A 411 -26.72 6.39 -52.11
N THR A 412 -27.02 7.14 -53.16
CA THR A 412 -28.28 6.98 -53.91
C THR A 412 -27.94 6.68 -55.36
N ILE A 413 -28.48 5.58 -55.87
CA ILE A 413 -28.39 5.20 -57.29
C ILE A 413 -29.77 5.48 -57.88
N GLY A 414 -29.81 6.13 -59.03
CA GLY A 414 -31.05 6.34 -59.75
C GLY A 414 -30.83 6.64 -61.22
N ASP A 415 -31.89 7.07 -61.89
CA ASP A 415 -31.88 7.42 -63.30
C ASP A 415 -32.64 8.73 -63.56
N ASP A 416 -32.17 9.52 -64.54
CA ASP A 416 -32.70 10.85 -64.91
C ASP A 416 -33.16 10.91 -66.36
#